data_AF-A0AAD3RSY4-F1
#
_entry.id   AF-A0AAD3RSY4-F1
#
_cell.length_a   1.000
_cell.length_b   1.000
_cell.length_c   1.000
_cell.angle_alpha   90.00
_cell.angle_beta   90.00
_cell.angle_gamma   90.00
#
_symmetry.space_group_name_H-M   'P 1'
#
loop_
_entity.id
_entity.type
_entity.pdbx_description
1 polymer ?
#
loop_
_entity_poly.entity_id
_entity_poly.type
_entity_poly.pdbx_seq_one_letter_code
_entity_poly.pdbx_strand_id
1 'polypeptide(L)'
;MALVREARVSDVLRIVDMVEELRTAVAGPIPVDRPWTARTVAGLIASPDGIVLVSDGGFIAGSLQPTIINPRPIAMEHGWFARDRTGLALLRAFEAWAQDRGAALIQLSTGPTGLDLSRLGYRIAEKAWVK
;
A
#
# COMPACT_ATOMS: atom_id res chain seq x y z
N MET A 1 0.28 -21.70 -1.82
CA MET A 1 -0.15 -20.28 -1.84
C MET A 1 0.54 -19.60 -0.68
N ALA A 2 1.29 -18.53 -0.91
CA ALA A 2 1.90 -17.78 0.18
C ALA A 2 0.78 -17.08 0.99
N LEU A 3 0.88 -17.15 2.31
CA LEU A 3 -0.16 -16.65 3.21
C LEU A 3 -0.06 -15.13 3.31
N VAL A 4 -1.05 -14.40 2.77
CA VAL A 4 -1.25 -12.98 3.06
C VAL A 4 -1.97 -12.85 4.39
N ARG A 5 -1.50 -11.96 5.26
CA ARG A 5 -2.12 -11.68 6.56
C ARG A 5 -1.95 -10.22 6.96
N GLU A 6 -2.74 -9.76 7.92
CA GLU A 6 -2.48 -8.50 8.59
C GLU A 6 -1.12 -8.51 9.31
N ALA A 7 -0.43 -7.38 9.22
CA ALA A 7 0.83 -7.15 9.88
C ALA A 7 0.62 -6.93 11.37
N ARG A 8 1.59 -7.39 12.16
CA ARG A 8 1.69 -7.16 13.60
C ARG A 8 2.84 -6.19 13.85
N VAL A 9 2.90 -5.63 15.06
CA VAL A 9 4.01 -4.75 15.48
C VAL A 9 5.38 -5.41 15.27
N SER A 10 5.48 -6.73 15.42
CA SER A 10 6.70 -7.50 15.16
C SER A 10 7.17 -7.49 13.70
N ASP A 11 6.28 -7.18 12.74
CA ASP A 11 6.61 -7.13 11.32
C ASP A 11 7.19 -5.77 10.89
N VAL A 12 7.10 -4.74 11.75
CA VAL A 12 7.44 -3.34 11.39
C VAL A 12 8.84 -3.22 10.81
N LEU A 13 9.86 -3.80 11.46
CA LEU A 13 11.24 -3.69 11.00
C LEU A 13 11.45 -4.35 9.64
N ARG A 14 10.81 -5.51 9.40
CA ARG A 14 10.86 -6.19 8.10
C ARG A 14 10.17 -5.37 7.00
N ILE A 15 9.07 -4.69 7.33
CA ILE A 15 8.39 -3.80 6.39
C ILE A 15 9.29 -2.60 6.06
N VAL A 16 10.01 -2.04 7.03
CA VAL A 16 10.99 -0.97 6.79
C VAL A 16 12.07 -1.43 5.80
N ASP A 17 12.59 -2.65 5.95
CA ASP A 17 13.54 -3.21 4.97
C ASP A 17 12.92 -3.33 3.57
N MET A 18 11.66 -3.79 3.47
CA MET A 18 10.96 -3.85 2.18
C MET A 18 10.64 -2.48 1.59
N VAL A 19 10.46 -1.44 2.42
CA VAL A 19 10.28 -0.05 1.95
C VAL A 19 11.58 0.49 1.35
N GLU A 20 12.74 0.14 1.90
CA GLU A 20 14.05 0.47 1.30
C GLU A 20 14.26 -0.25 -0.04
N GLU A 21 13.87 -1.53 -0.11
CA GLU A 21 13.87 -2.29 -1.37
C GLU A 21 12.93 -1.65 -2.40
N LEU A 22 11.72 -1.28 -2.00
CA LEU A 22 10.76 -0.58 -2.86
C LEU A 22 11.35 0.74 -3.37
N ARG A 23 11.90 1.58 -2.49
CA ARG A 23 12.53 2.85 -2.86
C ARG A 23 13.63 2.63 -3.89
N THR A 24 14.44 1.59 -3.69
CA THR A 24 15.50 1.21 -4.63
C THR A 24 14.94 0.77 -5.97
N ALA A 25 13.92 -0.09 -5.97
CA ALA A 25 13.29 -0.63 -7.18
C ALA A 25 12.63 0.45 -8.04
N VAL A 26 12.05 1.48 -7.43
CA VAL A 26 11.41 2.60 -8.15
C VAL A 26 12.33 3.80 -8.38
N ALA A 27 13.60 3.70 -7.98
CA ALA A 27 14.55 4.81 -7.99
C ALA A 27 13.99 6.11 -7.37
N GLY A 28 13.22 5.97 -6.27
CA GLY A 28 12.53 7.10 -5.65
C GLY A 28 13.51 8.17 -5.16
N PRO A 29 13.25 9.47 -5.34
CA PRO A 29 14.25 10.51 -5.06
C PRO A 29 14.52 10.71 -3.56
N ILE A 30 13.51 10.46 -2.72
CA ILE A 30 13.59 10.69 -1.28
C ILE A 30 14.21 9.46 -0.58
N PRO A 31 15.20 9.63 0.32
CA PRO A 31 15.75 8.53 1.12
C PRO A 31 14.75 8.06 2.18
N VAL A 32 14.83 6.79 2.56
CA VAL A 32 14.02 6.23 3.65
C VAL A 32 14.61 6.67 4.99
N ASP A 33 13.83 7.42 5.77
CA ASP A 33 14.08 7.60 7.20
C ASP A 33 13.47 6.39 7.95
N ARG A 34 14.34 5.49 8.42
CA ARG A 34 13.91 4.24 9.07
C ARG A 34 13.08 4.48 10.34
N PRO A 35 13.50 5.31 11.31
CA PRO A 35 12.67 5.63 12.49
C PRO A 35 11.31 6.23 12.12
N TRP A 36 11.26 7.15 11.17
CA TRP A 36 10.00 7.74 10.70
C TRP A 36 9.10 6.66 10.10
N THR A 37 9.63 5.89 9.15
CA THR A 37 8.91 4.81 8.47
C THR A 37 8.37 3.78 9.45
N ALA A 38 9.18 3.37 10.44
CA ALA A 38 8.75 2.43 11.47
C ALA A 38 7.56 2.98 12.29
N ARG A 39 7.61 4.25 12.68
CA ARG A 39 6.49 4.90 13.40
C ARG A 39 5.24 5.01 12.53
N THR A 40 5.39 5.36 11.25
CA THR A 40 4.27 5.45 10.31
C THR A 40 3.61 4.09 10.12
N VAL A 41 4.39 3.03 9.89
CA VAL A 41 3.86 1.66 9.74
C VAL A 41 3.19 1.18 11.02
N ALA A 42 3.82 1.38 12.18
CA ALA A 42 3.21 1.03 13.47
C ALA A 42 1.90 1.80 13.72
N GLY A 43 1.85 3.08 13.34
CA GLY A 43 0.65 3.91 13.41
C GLY A 43 -0.48 3.39 12.51
N LEU A 44 -0.16 2.94 11.29
CA LEU A 44 -1.14 2.31 10.40
C LEU A 44 -1.67 0.98 10.97
N ILE A 45 -0.80 0.15 11.54
CA ILE A 45 -1.20 -1.12 12.18
C ILE A 45 -2.14 -0.87 13.37
N ALA A 46 -1.90 0.18 14.16
CA ALA A 46 -2.71 0.49 15.34
C ALA A 46 -3.98 1.28 15.01
N SER A 47 -4.09 1.87 13.83
CA SER A 47 -5.21 2.73 13.45
C SER A 47 -6.44 1.90 13.06
N PRO A 48 -7.65 2.25 13.54
CA PRO A 48 -8.87 1.61 13.06
C PRO A 48 -9.09 1.85 11.55
N ASP A 49 -8.57 2.95 11.01
CA ASP A 49 -8.70 3.31 9.59
C ASP A 49 -7.48 2.88 8.75
N GLY A 50 -6.46 2.28 9.37
CA GLY A 50 -5.26 1.80 8.69
C GLY A 50 -5.34 0.32 8.34
N ILE A 51 -4.53 -0.07 7.36
CA ILE A 51 -4.26 -1.48 7.05
C ILE A 51 -2.82 -1.65 6.61
N VAL A 52 -2.20 -2.72 7.07
CA VAL A 52 -0.91 -3.18 6.57
C VAL A 52 -1.01 -4.69 6.42
N LEU A 53 -0.85 -5.19 5.21
CA LEU A 53 -0.85 -6.61 4.89
C LEU A 53 0.55 -7.03 4.49
N VAL A 54 0.94 -8.25 4.85
CA VAL A 54 2.26 -8.81 4.57
C VAL A 54 2.18 -10.23 4.01
N SER A 55 3.19 -10.61 3.23
CA SER A 55 3.54 -11.98 2.86
C SER A 55 5.02 -12.25 3.21
N ASP A 56 5.58 -13.37 2.76
CA ASP A 56 7.01 -13.69 2.96
C ASP A 56 7.96 -12.74 2.20
N GLY A 57 7.51 -12.04 1.18
CA GLY A 57 8.36 -11.13 0.41
C GLY A 57 7.65 -9.89 -0.07
N GLY A 58 6.52 -9.53 0.54
CA GLY A 58 5.78 -8.35 0.14
C GLY A 58 4.98 -7.72 1.26
N PHE A 59 4.56 -6.49 1.01
CA PHE A 59 3.61 -5.77 1.83
C PHE A 59 2.71 -4.88 0.96
N ILE A 60 1.54 -4.55 1.49
CA ILE A 60 0.76 -3.40 1.05
C ILE A 60 0.26 -2.64 2.27
N ALA A 61 0.42 -1.33 2.27
CA ALA A 61 -0.02 -0.44 3.33
C ALA A 61 -1.00 0.60 2.76
N GLY A 62 -2.04 0.91 3.51
CA GLY A 62 -3.06 1.87 3.10
C GLY A 62 -3.87 2.39 4.28
N SER A 63 -4.75 3.34 4.01
CA SER A 63 -5.73 3.83 4.98
C SER A 63 -7.01 4.29 4.33
N LEU A 64 -8.08 4.37 5.11
CA LEU A 64 -9.29 5.08 4.76
C LEU A 64 -9.08 6.57 4.99
N GLN A 65 -9.50 7.39 4.03
CA GLN A 65 -9.48 8.84 4.19
C GLN A 65 -10.59 9.49 3.36
N PRO A 66 -11.13 10.64 3.78
CA PRO A 66 -12.05 11.41 2.96
C PRO A 66 -11.30 12.10 1.81
N THR A 67 -12.07 12.61 0.86
CA THR A 67 -11.55 13.56 -0.14
C THR A 67 -11.92 14.98 0.27
N ILE A 68 -11.28 15.98 -0.33
CA ILE A 68 -11.62 17.40 -0.07
C ILE A 68 -13.06 17.77 -0.49
N ILE A 69 -13.67 17.00 -1.41
CA ILE A 69 -14.99 17.30 -1.96
C ILE A 69 -16.12 16.45 -1.36
N ASN A 70 -15.79 15.38 -0.64
CA ASN A 70 -16.78 14.46 -0.09
C ASN A 70 -16.21 13.68 1.12
N PRO A 71 -16.96 13.61 2.24
CA PRO A 71 -16.51 12.89 3.44
C PRO A 71 -16.59 11.37 3.32
N ARG A 72 -17.24 10.81 2.28
CA ARG A 72 -17.28 9.37 2.07
C ARG A 72 -15.85 8.83 1.89
N PRO A 73 -15.43 7.81 2.65
CA PRO A 73 -14.04 7.37 2.66
C PRO A 73 -13.66 6.72 1.32
N ILE A 74 -12.40 6.90 0.94
CA ILE A 74 -11.71 6.12 -0.08
C ILE A 74 -10.61 5.30 0.59
N ALA A 75 -10.25 4.16 0.02
CA ALA A 75 -9.07 3.42 0.43
C ALA A 75 -7.87 3.92 -0.40
N MET A 76 -6.90 4.54 0.26
CA MET A 76 -5.67 5.03 -0.35
C MET A 76 -4.51 4.10 -0.03
N GLU A 77 -3.79 3.68 -1.06
CA GLU A 77 -2.51 2.98 -0.93
C GLU A 77 -1.38 3.96 -0.62
N HIS A 78 -0.51 3.58 0.33
CA HIS A 78 0.68 4.35 0.74
C HIS A 78 1.99 3.68 0.32
N GLY A 79 1.96 2.37 0.11
CA GLY A 79 3.09 1.60 -0.41
C GLY A 79 2.70 0.16 -0.72
N TRP A 80 3.09 -0.35 -1.89
CA TRP A 80 2.86 -1.72 -2.34
C TRP A 80 4.12 -2.29 -2.98
N PHE A 81 4.59 -3.42 -2.46
CA PHE A 81 5.80 -4.10 -2.94
C PHE A 81 5.71 -5.61 -2.74
N ALA A 82 6.25 -6.39 -3.68
CA ALA A 82 6.42 -7.82 -3.53
C ALA A 82 7.53 -8.38 -4.42
N ARG A 83 8.40 -9.23 -3.86
CA ARG A 83 9.41 -10.01 -4.61
C ARG A 83 9.10 -11.51 -4.67
N ASP A 84 8.16 -11.98 -3.87
CA ASP A 84 7.72 -13.37 -3.75
C ASP A 84 6.49 -13.71 -4.62
N ARG A 85 6.22 -12.87 -5.64
CA ARG A 85 5.07 -13.00 -6.57
C ARG A 85 3.69 -12.91 -5.90
N THR A 86 3.60 -12.36 -4.69
CA THR A 86 2.32 -12.19 -3.98
C THR A 86 1.66 -10.84 -4.24
N GLY A 87 2.25 -9.97 -5.06
CA GLY A 87 1.77 -8.61 -5.29
C GLY A 87 0.27 -8.55 -5.58
N LEU A 88 -0.22 -9.37 -6.51
CA LEU A 88 -1.66 -9.42 -6.82
C LEU A 88 -2.50 -9.98 -5.68
N ALA A 89 -2.00 -10.95 -4.90
CA ALA A 89 -2.71 -11.46 -3.74
C ALA A 89 -2.84 -10.41 -2.63
N LEU A 90 -1.78 -9.62 -2.41
CA LEU A 90 -1.79 -8.46 -1.50
C LEU A 90 -2.81 -7.41 -1.98
N LEU A 91 -2.82 -7.09 -3.28
CA LEU A 91 -3.78 -6.16 -3.86
C LEU A 91 -5.23 -6.64 -3.67
N ARG A 92 -5.53 -7.91 -3.97
CA ARG A 92 -6.88 -8.48 -3.77
C ARG A 92 -7.31 -8.44 -2.30
N ALA A 93 -6.40 -8.70 -1.37
CA ALA A 93 -6.70 -8.63 0.06
C ALA A 93 -6.94 -7.18 0.52
N PHE A 94 -6.22 -6.21 -0.03
CA PHE A 94 -6.48 -4.79 0.20
C PHE A 94 -7.83 -4.34 -0.39
N GLU A 95 -8.18 -4.81 -1.59
CA GLU A 95 -9.49 -4.56 -2.21
C GLU A 95 -10.64 -5.09 -1.36
N ALA A 96 -10.51 -6.33 -0.87
CA ALA A 96 -11.51 -6.95 0.02
C ALA A 96 -11.67 -6.13 1.31
N TRP A 97 -10.57 -5.78 1.97
CA TRP A 97 -10.60 -4.92 3.15
C TRP A 97 -11.28 -3.57 2.87
N ALA A 98 -10.97 -2.92 1.74
CA ALA A 98 -11.57 -1.65 1.38
C ALA A 98 -13.09 -1.76 1.17
N GLN A 99 -13.55 -2.83 0.52
CA GLN A 99 -14.97 -3.11 0.32
C GLN A 99 -15.70 -3.37 1.64
N ASP A 100 -15.11 -4.20 2.51
CA ASP A 100 -15.68 -4.53 3.83
C ASP A 100 -15.81 -3.29 4.73
N ARG A 101 -14.93 -2.30 4.54
CA ARG A 101 -14.98 -1.01 5.25
C ARG A 101 -15.86 0.04 4.58
N GLY A 102 -16.51 -0.29 3.47
CA GLY A 102 -17.41 0.63 2.76
C GLY A 102 -16.73 1.77 2.03
N ALA A 103 -15.47 1.59 1.60
CA ALA A 103 -14.77 2.58 0.78
C ALA A 103 -15.50 2.81 -0.55
N ALA A 104 -15.62 4.07 -0.96
CA ALA A 104 -16.29 4.45 -2.20
C ALA A 104 -15.49 4.06 -3.45
N LEU A 105 -14.17 4.04 -3.33
CA LEU A 105 -13.22 3.64 -4.36
C LEU A 105 -11.88 3.25 -3.72
N ILE A 106 -11.04 2.61 -4.52
CA ILE A 106 -9.66 2.27 -4.17
C ILE A 106 -8.75 3.09 -5.07
N GLN A 107 -7.84 3.85 -4.46
CA GLN A 107 -6.84 4.65 -5.13
C GLN A 107 -5.46 4.09 -4.81
N LEU A 108 -4.67 3.89 -5.86
CA LEU A 108 -3.30 3.40 -5.76
C LEU A 108 -2.49 3.93 -6.95
N SER A 109 -1.18 3.86 -6.82
CA SER A 109 -0.26 4.27 -7.87
C SER A 109 0.55 3.10 -8.42
N THR A 110 0.96 3.23 -9.67
CA THR A 110 2.02 2.41 -10.25
C THR A 110 3.05 3.35 -10.87
N GLY A 111 4.31 2.90 -10.95
CA GLY A 111 5.35 3.69 -11.59
C GLY A 111 5.05 3.97 -13.08
N PRO A 112 5.78 4.89 -13.74
CA PRO A 112 5.56 5.24 -15.14
C PRO A 112 5.61 4.06 -16.12
N THR A 113 6.36 3.01 -15.78
CA THR A 113 6.47 1.74 -16.51
C THR A 113 5.94 0.56 -15.69
N GLY A 114 5.09 0.85 -14.71
CA GLY A 114 4.49 -0.13 -13.82
C GLY A 114 3.41 -0.99 -14.49
N LEU A 115 2.77 -1.82 -13.67
CA LEU A 115 1.70 -2.73 -14.11
C LEU A 115 0.49 -1.96 -14.65
N ASP A 116 -0.02 -2.36 -15.82
CA ASP A 116 -1.34 -1.97 -16.26
C ASP A 116 -2.41 -2.77 -15.51
N LEU A 117 -3.20 -2.06 -14.70
CA LEU A 117 -4.25 -2.65 -13.87
C LEU A 117 -5.64 -2.61 -14.55
N SER A 118 -5.72 -2.20 -15.82
CA SER A 118 -6.98 -2.15 -16.57
C SER A 118 -7.75 -3.47 -16.57
N ARG A 119 -7.03 -4.60 -16.68
CA ARG A 119 -7.60 -5.96 -16.62
C ARG A 119 -8.16 -6.33 -15.24
N LEU A 120 -7.81 -5.59 -14.20
CA LEU A 120 -8.35 -5.76 -12.85
C LEU A 120 -9.52 -4.81 -12.55
N GLY A 121 -9.95 -4.01 -13.53
CA GLY A 121 -11.06 -3.06 -13.40
C GLY A 121 -10.65 -1.65 -12.99
N TYR A 122 -9.34 -1.39 -12.83
CA TYR A 122 -8.84 -0.04 -12.58
C TYR A 122 -8.87 0.80 -13.86
N ARG A 123 -9.03 2.11 -13.69
CA ARG A 123 -8.84 3.10 -14.75
C ARG A 123 -7.90 4.19 -14.25
N ILE A 124 -7.14 4.79 -15.15
CA ILE A 124 -6.33 5.96 -14.82
C ILE A 124 -7.27 7.10 -14.42
N ALA A 125 -7.07 7.63 -13.22
CA ALA A 125 -7.79 8.80 -12.71
C ALA A 125 -6.90 10.05 -12.67
N GLU A 126 -5.59 9.89 -12.44
CA GLU A 126 -4.65 10.99 -12.29
C GLU A 126 -3.26 10.67 -12.85
N LYS A 127 -2.44 11.71 -13.00
CA LYS A 127 -1.00 11.64 -13.30
C LYS A 127 -0.25 12.52 -12.30
N ALA A 128 0.78 11.97 -11.67
CA ALA A 128 1.67 12.72 -10.78
C ALA A 128 2.81 13.38 -11.59
N TRP A 129 3.13 14.63 -11.26
CA TRP A 129 4.26 15.38 -11.81
C TRP A 129 5.19 15.78 -10.66
N VAL A 130 6.50 15.57 -10.84
CA VAL A 130 7.54 15.86 -9.82
C VAL A 130 8.57 16.83 -10.39
N LYS A 131 9.23 17.60 -9.53
CA LYS A 131 10.31 18.55 -9.88
C LYS A 131 11.46 18.44 -8.89
#